data_AF-A0A376G4N9-F1
#
_entry.id   AF-A0A376G4N9-F1
#
_cell.length_a   1.000
_cell.length_b   1.000
_cell.length_c   1.000
_cell.angle_alpha   90.00
_cell.angle_beta   90.00
_cell.angle_gamma   90.00
#
_symmetry.space_group_name_H-M   'P 1'
#
loop_
_entity.id
_entity.type
_entity.pdbx_description
1 polymer ?
#
loop_
_entity_poly.entity_id
_entity_poly.type
_entity_poly.pdbx_seq_one_letter_code
_entity_poly.pdbx_strand_id
1 'polypeptide(L)'
;MSSPHYGSHRSLEQIEAMFDTIVKNEGEPDVVQISGGEPTIHPQFFEIMEIAKSKPIKHLMLNTNGIRIANDPGFAEKLATYAPEFEVYLQFDSFKKEVLEDFRGKDLTDVRMKALEKLNELNLSTTLVVVLQKDKNIDGIGKIIEFALKQKCVRGVTFQPVEIAGRNREDSSHEKITLTEVRQEIIDQYPLLNSDDIIPVPCNPDALAMGYMLKLNDEVIPLTRYIIPADLLNNESKNTIVYEQDEQLKVQLLDIFSTGISVDKVQPKVNQLLCCLPEVCAPELDLDYDNLFRIIIMNFMDAHDFDVRAVKKSCVHIVNKDLKLIPFETMNLFYRDEKAAYLEELRKEDKVLF
;
A
#
# COMPACT_ATOMS: atom_id res chain seq x y z
N MET A 1 3.49 -6.23 22.86
CA MET A 1 3.31 -7.52 22.14
C MET A 1 2.05 -7.45 21.27
N SER A 2 2.07 -7.72 19.97
CA SER A 2 0.81 -7.75 19.17
C SER A 2 0.15 -9.13 19.26
N SER A 3 -1.08 -9.20 19.79
CA SER A 3 -1.93 -10.39 19.87
C SER A 3 -3.39 -9.97 19.68
N PRO A 4 -4.28 -10.84 19.16
CA PRO A 4 -5.71 -10.54 19.00
C PRO A 4 -6.41 -10.10 20.30
N HIS A 5 -5.84 -10.47 21.45
CA HIS A 5 -6.33 -10.13 22.78
C HIS A 5 -5.44 -9.14 23.53
N TYR A 6 -4.41 -8.60 22.88
CA TYR A 6 -3.52 -7.62 23.49
C TYR A 6 -3.93 -6.20 23.12
N GLY A 7 -4.37 -5.46 24.12
CA GLY A 7 -4.84 -4.08 24.01
C GLY A 7 -6.35 -3.93 24.20
N SER A 8 -6.79 -2.69 24.36
CA SER A 8 -8.20 -2.31 24.36
C SER A 8 -8.57 -1.71 23.01
N HIS A 9 -9.79 -1.96 22.55
CA HIS A 9 -10.37 -1.18 21.47
C HIS A 9 -10.50 0.29 21.90
N ARG A 10 -10.20 1.22 20.99
CA ARG A 10 -10.46 2.64 21.22
C ARG A 10 -11.96 2.90 21.11
N SER A 11 -12.49 3.84 21.88
CA SER A 11 -13.89 4.23 21.72
C SER A 11 -14.11 4.92 20.38
N LEU A 12 -15.37 4.99 19.93
CA LEU A 12 -15.69 5.75 18.72
C LEU A 12 -15.29 7.21 18.85
N GLU A 13 -15.44 7.84 20.02
CA GLU A 13 -15.03 9.24 20.19
C GLU A 13 -13.52 9.43 20.00
N GLN A 14 -12.72 8.48 20.50
CA GLN A 14 -11.28 8.51 20.31
C GLN A 14 -10.92 8.35 18.83
N ILE A 15 -11.58 7.44 18.12
CA ILE A 15 -11.33 7.18 16.70
C ILE A 15 -11.77 8.36 15.84
N GLU A 16 -12.92 8.97 16.14
CA GLU A 16 -13.39 10.18 15.48
C GLU A 16 -12.39 11.33 15.67
N ALA A 17 -11.92 11.56 16.92
CA ALA A 17 -10.90 12.56 17.18
C ALA A 17 -9.59 12.29 16.40
N MET A 18 -9.24 11.02 16.17
CA MET A 18 -8.11 10.66 15.32
C MET A 18 -8.36 11.05 13.87
N PHE A 19 -9.53 10.74 13.29
CA PHE A 19 -9.87 11.19 11.93
C PHE A 19 -9.89 12.71 11.81
N ASP A 20 -10.47 13.41 12.79
CA ASP A 20 -10.49 14.88 12.83
C ASP A 20 -9.08 15.45 12.86
N THR A 21 -8.14 14.77 13.53
CA THR A 21 -6.73 15.15 13.55
C THR A 21 -6.12 15.02 12.15
N ILE A 22 -6.42 13.94 11.41
CA ILE A 22 -5.94 13.78 10.02
C ILE A 22 -6.47 14.92 9.15
N VAL A 23 -7.79 15.15 9.19
CA VAL A 23 -8.46 16.22 8.42
C VAL A 23 -7.90 17.60 8.78
N LYS A 24 -7.61 17.85 10.06
CA LYS A 24 -7.02 19.12 10.49
C LYS A 24 -5.62 19.35 9.91
N ASN A 25 -4.82 18.30 9.72
CA ASN A 25 -3.45 18.42 9.21
C ASN A 25 -3.40 18.45 7.68
N GLU A 26 -4.18 17.60 7.01
CA GLU A 26 -4.12 17.41 5.55
C GLU A 26 -5.21 18.18 4.79
N GLY A 27 -6.25 18.66 5.48
CA GLY A 27 -7.45 19.25 4.88
C GLY A 27 -8.34 18.19 4.24
N GLU A 28 -7.94 17.70 3.07
CA GLU A 28 -8.63 16.64 2.32
C GLU A 28 -7.66 15.46 2.15
N PRO A 29 -7.58 14.56 3.15
CA PRO A 29 -6.61 13.46 3.11
C PRO A 29 -6.84 12.58 1.89
N ASP A 30 -5.77 12.32 1.12
CA ASP A 30 -5.85 11.50 -0.08
C ASP A 30 -6.21 10.05 0.26
N VAL A 31 -5.48 9.44 1.20
CA VAL A 31 -5.73 8.06 1.65
C VAL A 31 -5.67 7.95 3.16
N VAL A 32 -6.65 7.28 3.74
CA VAL A 32 -6.61 6.85 5.13
C VAL A 32 -6.73 5.34 5.23
N GLN A 33 -5.70 4.73 5.84
CA GLN A 33 -5.67 3.30 6.13
C GLN A 33 -6.26 3.01 7.50
N ILE A 34 -7.31 2.19 7.54
CA ILE A 34 -7.84 1.61 8.77
C ILE A 34 -7.07 0.33 9.03
N SER A 35 -6.20 0.38 10.03
CA SER A 35 -5.21 -0.66 10.36
C SER A 35 -5.19 -0.94 11.87
N GLY A 36 -4.20 -1.71 12.34
CA GLY A 36 -4.04 -2.12 13.75
C GLY A 36 -3.54 -3.55 13.85
N GLY A 37 -4.18 -4.35 14.70
CA GLY A 37 -3.99 -5.81 14.71
C GLY A 37 -4.81 -6.48 13.60
N GLU A 38 -6.12 -6.57 13.82
CA GLU A 38 -7.11 -6.88 12.78
C GLU A 38 -8.29 -5.92 13.01
N PRO A 39 -8.44 -4.83 12.23
CA PRO A 39 -9.44 -3.80 12.50
C PRO A 39 -10.87 -4.34 12.43
N THR A 40 -11.11 -5.37 11.61
CA THR A 40 -12.45 -5.92 11.41
C THR A 40 -13.01 -6.65 12.62
N ILE A 41 -12.21 -6.97 13.65
CA ILE A 41 -12.72 -7.54 14.91
C ILE A 41 -13.33 -6.50 15.84
N HIS A 42 -13.15 -5.19 15.57
CA HIS A 42 -13.73 -4.14 16.39
C HIS A 42 -15.27 -4.28 16.39
N PRO A 43 -15.93 -4.29 17.57
CA PRO A 43 -17.38 -4.53 17.65
C PRO A 43 -18.20 -3.49 16.87
N GLN A 44 -17.69 -2.26 16.81
CA GLN A 44 -18.28 -1.13 16.09
C GLN A 44 -17.59 -0.84 14.75
N PHE A 45 -16.99 -1.85 14.10
CA PHE A 45 -16.20 -1.67 12.88
C PHE A 45 -16.93 -0.87 11.79
N PHE A 46 -18.19 -1.18 11.50
CA PHE A 46 -18.93 -0.45 10.48
C PHE A 46 -19.29 0.98 10.91
N GLU A 47 -19.50 1.25 12.20
CA GLU A 47 -19.68 2.63 12.68
C GLU A 47 -18.42 3.46 12.47
N ILE A 48 -17.22 2.86 12.64
CA ILE A 48 -15.94 3.49 12.31
C ILE A 48 -15.86 3.82 10.82
N MET A 49 -16.29 2.90 9.95
CA MET A 49 -16.34 3.12 8.50
C MET A 49 -17.27 4.28 8.14
N GLU A 50 -18.46 4.36 8.76
CA GLU A 50 -19.40 5.48 8.56
C GLU A 50 -18.79 6.82 9.02
N ILE A 51 -18.13 6.84 10.17
CA ILE A 51 -17.42 8.03 10.65
C ILE A 51 -16.35 8.44 9.64
N ALA A 52 -15.51 7.51 9.18
CA ALA A 52 -14.47 7.78 8.18
C ALA A 52 -15.07 8.37 6.90
N LYS A 53 -16.18 7.80 6.41
CA LYS A 53 -16.87 8.25 5.19
C LYS A 53 -17.50 9.64 5.32
N SER A 54 -17.85 10.06 6.54
CA SER A 54 -18.37 11.41 6.80
C SER A 54 -17.31 12.51 6.72
N LYS A 55 -16.02 12.15 6.72
CA LYS A 55 -14.89 13.07 6.64
C LYS A 55 -14.48 13.28 5.17
N PRO A 56 -13.78 14.37 4.82
CA PRO A 56 -13.33 14.65 3.44
C PRO A 56 -12.13 13.79 3.02
N ILE A 57 -12.20 12.48 3.24
CA ILE A 57 -11.18 11.50 2.87
C ILE A 57 -11.50 11.01 1.46
N LYS A 58 -10.53 11.12 0.54
CA LYS A 58 -10.76 10.74 -0.86
C LYS A 58 -10.79 9.23 -1.07
N HIS A 59 -9.94 8.50 -0.36
CA HIS A 59 -9.88 7.05 -0.48
C HIS A 59 -9.65 6.36 0.86
N LEU A 60 -10.48 5.37 1.17
CA LEU A 60 -10.37 4.54 2.37
C LEU A 60 -9.73 3.21 2.04
N MET A 61 -8.78 2.78 2.85
CA MET A 61 -8.11 1.51 2.67
C MET A 61 -8.20 0.66 3.94
N LEU A 62 -8.63 -0.58 3.81
CA LEU A 62 -8.79 -1.51 4.93
C LEU A 62 -7.68 -2.56 4.96
N ASN A 63 -6.81 -2.51 5.96
CA ASN A 63 -5.82 -3.56 6.19
C ASN A 63 -6.48 -4.74 6.90
N THR A 64 -6.48 -5.92 6.29
CA THR A 64 -7.13 -7.10 6.88
C THR A 64 -6.43 -8.42 6.51
N ASN A 65 -6.55 -9.40 7.39
CA ASN A 65 -6.18 -10.79 7.14
C ASN A 65 -7.23 -11.58 6.33
N GLY A 66 -8.40 -10.99 6.06
CA GLY A 66 -9.46 -11.57 5.22
C GLY A 66 -10.35 -12.62 5.89
N ILE A 67 -10.16 -12.94 7.18
CA ILE A 67 -10.96 -13.97 7.88
C ILE A 67 -12.45 -13.66 7.83
N ARG A 68 -12.85 -12.42 8.13
CA ARG A 68 -14.27 -12.03 8.11
C ARG A 68 -14.83 -11.99 6.69
N ILE A 69 -14.05 -11.56 5.71
CA ILE A 69 -14.43 -11.58 4.29
C ILE A 69 -14.74 -13.01 3.83
N ALA A 70 -13.92 -13.98 4.26
CA ALA A 70 -14.08 -15.37 3.88
C ALA A 70 -15.23 -16.11 4.58
N ASN A 71 -15.56 -15.74 5.82
CA ASN A 71 -16.42 -16.56 6.70
C ASN A 71 -17.72 -15.89 7.13
N ASP A 72 -17.83 -14.56 7.09
CA ASP A 72 -19.01 -13.84 7.55
C ASP A 72 -19.92 -13.48 6.35
N PRO A 73 -21.11 -14.09 6.22
CA PRO A 73 -22.03 -13.76 5.14
C PRO A 73 -22.44 -12.29 5.16
N GLY A 74 -22.42 -11.61 4.01
CA GLY A 74 -22.81 -10.21 3.88
C GLY A 74 -21.73 -9.20 4.28
N PHE A 75 -20.61 -9.65 4.88
CA PHE A 75 -19.55 -8.73 5.31
C PHE A 75 -18.85 -8.08 4.11
N ALA A 76 -18.47 -8.88 3.11
CA ALA A 76 -17.82 -8.39 1.89
C ALA A 76 -18.77 -7.52 1.05
N GLU A 77 -20.05 -7.90 0.97
CA GLU A 77 -21.09 -7.11 0.29
C GLU A 77 -21.26 -5.74 0.95
N LYS A 78 -21.23 -5.68 2.28
CA LYS A 78 -21.29 -4.42 3.00
C LYS A 78 -20.01 -3.59 2.82
N LEU A 79 -18.83 -4.20 2.71
CA LEU A 79 -17.62 -3.45 2.33
C LEU A 79 -17.72 -2.89 0.91
N ALA A 80 -18.31 -3.64 -0.02
CA ALA A 80 -18.45 -3.20 -1.41
C ALA A 80 -19.33 -1.94 -1.56
N THR A 81 -20.20 -1.61 -0.59
CA THR A 81 -20.99 -0.37 -0.64
C THR A 81 -20.16 0.90 -0.46
N TYR A 82 -18.89 0.81 -0.05
CA TYR A 82 -17.99 1.96 0.08
C TYR A 82 -17.18 2.25 -1.20
N ALA A 83 -17.27 1.40 -2.22
CA ALA A 83 -16.64 1.63 -3.53
C ALA A 83 -17.27 2.83 -4.27
N PRO A 84 -16.55 3.50 -5.20
CA PRO A 84 -15.18 3.21 -5.68
C PRO A 84 -14.07 3.77 -4.78
N GLU A 85 -14.41 4.62 -3.81
CA GLU A 85 -13.47 5.31 -2.91
C GLU A 85 -12.98 4.42 -1.75
N PHE A 86 -12.93 3.11 -1.98
CA PHE A 86 -12.55 2.10 -1.00
C PHE A 86 -11.75 0.96 -1.62
N GLU A 87 -10.74 0.50 -0.89
CA GLU A 87 -9.91 -0.64 -1.28
C GLU A 87 -9.58 -1.56 -0.09
N VAL A 88 -9.50 -2.86 -0.37
CA VAL A 88 -9.01 -3.86 0.58
C VAL A 88 -7.49 -4.04 0.42
N TYR A 89 -6.76 -3.87 1.51
CA TYR A 89 -5.33 -4.15 1.61
C TYR A 89 -5.14 -5.52 2.28
N LEU A 90 -5.15 -6.57 1.45
CA LEU A 90 -5.27 -7.97 1.88
C LEU A 90 -3.90 -8.62 2.09
N GLN A 91 -3.68 -9.12 3.30
CA GLN A 91 -2.47 -9.84 3.67
C GLN A 91 -2.29 -11.16 2.91
N PHE A 92 -1.18 -11.32 2.16
CA PHE A 92 -0.88 -12.46 1.28
C PHE A 92 0.63 -12.81 1.27
N ASP A 93 1.19 -13.26 2.39
CA ASP A 93 2.66 -13.36 2.54
C ASP A 93 3.33 -14.47 1.72
N SER A 94 2.66 -15.60 1.51
CA SER A 94 3.25 -16.75 0.81
C SER A 94 2.20 -17.81 0.45
N PHE A 95 2.54 -18.67 -0.50
CA PHE A 95 1.86 -19.95 -0.75
C PHE A 95 2.40 -21.10 0.10
N LYS A 96 3.54 -20.90 0.79
CA LYS A 96 4.21 -21.93 1.60
C LYS A 96 3.60 -21.96 2.99
N LYS A 97 3.04 -23.11 3.36
CA LYS A 97 2.39 -23.32 4.67
C LYS A 97 3.33 -22.96 5.83
N GLU A 98 4.58 -23.41 5.76
CA GLU A 98 5.60 -23.18 6.78
C GLU A 98 5.91 -21.70 7.00
N VAL A 99 5.88 -20.87 5.94
CA VAL A 99 6.06 -19.42 6.07
C VAL A 99 4.84 -18.79 6.74
N LEU A 100 3.64 -19.25 6.40
CA LEU A 100 2.41 -18.71 6.98
C LEU A 100 2.28 -19.06 8.47
N GLU A 101 2.63 -20.29 8.83
CA GLU A 101 2.70 -20.73 10.23
C GLU A 101 3.72 -19.91 11.02
N ASP A 102 4.88 -19.60 10.44
CA ASP A 102 5.90 -18.75 11.07
C ASP A 102 5.43 -17.30 11.26
N PHE A 103 4.98 -16.64 10.19
CA PHE A 103 4.63 -15.21 10.24
C PHE A 103 3.33 -14.93 11.02
N ARG A 104 2.36 -15.84 10.90
CA ARG A 104 0.96 -15.63 11.32
C ARG A 104 0.47 -16.63 12.35
N GLY A 105 1.26 -17.64 12.69
CA GLY A 105 0.93 -18.65 13.69
C GLY A 105 0.01 -19.78 13.20
N LYS A 106 -0.43 -19.75 11.94
CA LYS A 106 -1.29 -20.76 11.32
C LYS A 106 -1.26 -20.67 9.79
N ASP A 107 -1.56 -21.78 9.15
CA ASP A 107 -1.90 -21.78 7.73
C ASP A 107 -3.22 -21.03 7.49
N LEU A 108 -3.16 -20.01 6.64
CA LEU A 108 -4.28 -19.15 6.27
C LEU A 108 -4.58 -19.20 4.77
N THR A 109 -4.02 -20.17 4.05
CA THR A 109 -4.17 -20.31 2.60
C THR A 109 -5.65 -20.39 2.20
N ASP A 110 -6.39 -21.36 2.75
CA ASP A 110 -7.81 -21.57 2.43
C ASP A 110 -8.68 -20.35 2.73
N VAL A 111 -8.37 -19.63 3.82
CA VAL A 111 -9.08 -18.41 4.19
C VAL A 111 -8.86 -17.32 3.14
N ARG A 112 -7.61 -17.11 2.70
CA ARG A 112 -7.28 -16.09 1.70
C ARG A 112 -7.88 -16.41 0.34
N MET A 113 -7.90 -17.68 -0.06
CA MET A 113 -8.51 -18.10 -1.31
C MET A 113 -10.01 -17.82 -1.31
N LYS A 114 -10.72 -18.19 -0.24
CA LYS A 114 -12.16 -17.87 -0.08
C LYS A 114 -12.42 -16.37 -0.05
N ALA A 115 -11.57 -15.60 0.65
CA ALA A 115 -11.69 -14.14 0.65
C ALA A 115 -11.53 -13.55 -0.75
N LEU A 116 -10.54 -14.02 -1.52
CA LEU A 116 -10.29 -13.57 -2.89
C LEU A 116 -11.39 -13.99 -3.86
N GLU A 117 -11.93 -15.20 -3.74
CA GLU A 117 -13.12 -15.63 -4.49
C GLU A 117 -14.27 -14.63 -4.27
N LYS A 118 -14.53 -14.29 -3.01
CA LYS A 118 -15.59 -13.34 -2.66
C LYS A 118 -15.32 -11.92 -3.18
N LEU A 119 -14.09 -11.44 -3.07
CA LEU A 119 -13.69 -10.13 -3.59
C LEU A 119 -13.75 -10.08 -5.11
N ASN A 120 -13.41 -11.17 -5.81
CA ASN A 120 -13.55 -11.31 -7.26
C ASN A 120 -15.01 -11.28 -7.72
N GLU A 121 -15.92 -11.97 -7.01
CA GLU A 121 -17.37 -11.93 -7.29
C GLU A 121 -17.89 -10.49 -7.27
N LEU A 122 -17.44 -9.70 -6.29
CA LEU A 122 -17.84 -8.31 -6.10
C LEU A 122 -17.01 -7.32 -6.91
N ASN A 123 -15.92 -7.78 -7.53
CA ASN A 123 -14.88 -6.95 -8.14
C ASN A 123 -14.42 -5.79 -7.24
N LEU A 124 -14.30 -6.06 -5.94
CA LEU A 124 -13.96 -5.02 -4.96
C LEU A 124 -12.45 -4.75 -5.01
N SER A 125 -12.05 -3.52 -5.33
CA SER A 125 -10.65 -3.10 -5.44
C SER A 125 -9.81 -3.65 -4.29
N THR A 126 -8.76 -4.40 -4.63
CA THR A 126 -7.91 -5.11 -3.67
C THR A 126 -6.43 -4.97 -4.04
N THR A 127 -5.57 -4.70 -3.07
CA THR A 127 -4.11 -4.83 -3.20
C THR A 127 -3.63 -5.96 -2.29
N LEU A 128 -2.83 -6.87 -2.84
CA LEU A 128 -2.19 -7.91 -2.04
C LEU A 128 -0.96 -7.35 -1.35
N VAL A 129 -0.75 -7.74 -0.10
CA VAL A 129 0.33 -7.23 0.75
C VAL A 129 1.19 -8.38 1.20
N VAL A 130 2.47 -8.33 0.85
CA VAL A 130 3.40 -9.44 1.05
C VAL A 130 4.52 -8.95 1.95
N VAL A 131 4.58 -9.44 3.19
CA VAL A 131 5.79 -9.23 4.00
C VAL A 131 6.88 -10.16 3.49
N LEU A 132 8.05 -9.63 3.16
CA LEU A 132 9.20 -10.38 2.65
C LEU A 132 10.28 -10.52 3.71
N GLN A 133 10.78 -11.74 3.87
CA GLN A 133 11.91 -12.05 4.73
C GLN A 133 12.89 -12.95 3.96
N LYS A 134 14.17 -12.66 4.09
CA LYS A 134 15.25 -13.44 3.49
C LYS A 134 15.15 -14.91 3.93
N ASP A 135 15.45 -15.81 3.00
CA ASP A 135 15.42 -17.28 3.19
C ASP A 135 14.04 -17.88 3.53
N LYS A 136 12.95 -17.09 3.49
CA LYS A 136 11.57 -17.56 3.77
C LYS A 136 10.70 -17.63 2.52
N ASN A 137 10.48 -16.48 1.88
CA ASN A 137 9.46 -16.35 0.83
C ASN A 137 9.85 -15.51 -0.37
N ILE A 138 11.10 -15.04 -0.44
CA ILE A 138 11.58 -14.21 -1.55
C ILE A 138 11.47 -14.93 -2.90
N ASP A 139 11.66 -16.26 -2.92
CA ASP A 139 11.56 -17.11 -4.10
C ASP A 139 10.12 -17.28 -4.65
N GLY A 140 9.13 -16.72 -3.95
CA GLY A 140 7.72 -16.76 -4.34
C GLY A 140 7.21 -15.50 -5.02
N ILE A 141 8.02 -14.45 -5.17
CA ILE A 141 7.62 -13.12 -5.66
C ILE A 141 6.97 -13.21 -7.04
N GLY A 142 7.63 -13.85 -8.02
CA GLY A 142 7.11 -13.97 -9.38
C GLY A 142 5.76 -14.71 -9.43
N LYS A 143 5.65 -15.80 -8.67
CA LYS A 143 4.40 -16.58 -8.55
C LYS A 143 3.26 -15.77 -7.94
N ILE A 144 3.55 -14.89 -6.98
CA ILE A 144 2.54 -13.99 -6.40
C ILE A 144 2.06 -12.98 -7.44
N ILE A 145 2.96 -12.39 -8.22
CA ILE A 145 2.62 -11.44 -9.29
C ILE A 145 1.72 -12.13 -10.33
N GLU A 146 2.12 -13.31 -10.83
CA GLU A 146 1.32 -14.10 -11.77
C GLU A 146 -0.06 -14.45 -11.23
N PHE A 147 -0.15 -14.84 -9.96
CA PHE A 147 -1.41 -15.15 -9.32
C PHE A 147 -2.31 -13.92 -9.18
N ALA A 148 -1.75 -12.79 -8.77
CA ALA A 148 -2.44 -11.53 -8.57
C ALA A 148 -3.02 -10.98 -9.88
N LEU A 149 -2.26 -11.07 -10.99
CA LEU A 149 -2.69 -10.61 -12.32
C LEU A 149 -3.93 -11.37 -12.83
N LYS A 150 -4.12 -12.62 -12.41
CA LYS A 150 -5.29 -13.45 -12.75
C LYS A 150 -6.54 -13.11 -11.94
N GLN A 151 -6.42 -12.32 -10.87
CA GLN A 151 -7.56 -11.97 -10.04
C GLN A 151 -8.25 -10.72 -10.58
N LYS A 152 -9.55 -10.83 -10.84
CA LYS A 152 -10.37 -9.72 -11.34
C LYS A 152 -10.32 -8.53 -10.38
N CYS A 153 -10.43 -8.75 -9.08
CA CYS A 153 -10.49 -7.70 -8.05
C CYS A 153 -9.13 -7.09 -7.67
N VAL A 154 -8.01 -7.75 -8.04
CA VAL A 154 -6.68 -7.28 -7.64
C VAL A 154 -6.17 -6.19 -8.58
N ARG A 155 -5.78 -5.07 -7.99
CA ARG A 155 -5.22 -3.87 -8.67
C ARG A 155 -3.71 -3.74 -8.42
N GLY A 156 -3.12 -4.62 -7.62
CA GLY A 156 -1.68 -4.62 -7.43
C GLY A 156 -1.18 -5.50 -6.30
N VAL A 157 0.14 -5.49 -6.15
CA VAL A 157 0.87 -6.15 -5.07
C VAL A 157 1.82 -5.14 -4.44
N THR A 158 1.78 -5.03 -3.11
CA THR A 158 2.80 -4.33 -2.33
C THR A 158 3.69 -5.33 -1.61
N PHE A 159 4.97 -5.31 -1.94
CA PHE A 159 6.03 -6.05 -1.26
C PHE A 159 6.63 -5.17 -0.17
N GLN A 160 6.61 -5.68 1.06
CA GLN A 160 7.09 -4.99 2.25
C GLN A 160 8.23 -5.80 2.86
N PRO A 161 9.50 -5.41 2.68
CA PRO A 161 10.59 -5.97 3.48
C PRO A 161 10.25 -5.97 4.98
N VAL A 162 10.70 -6.99 5.69
CA VAL A 162 10.46 -7.11 7.13
C VAL A 162 11.13 -5.95 7.88
N GLU A 163 10.35 -5.29 8.72
CA GLU A 163 10.80 -4.35 9.74
C GLU A 163 11.11 -5.13 11.03
N ILE A 164 12.31 -5.00 11.58
CA ILE A 164 12.70 -5.61 12.86
C ILE A 164 12.13 -4.76 13.99
N ALA A 165 10.84 -4.99 14.24
CA ALA A 165 10.10 -4.39 15.33
C ALA A 165 9.11 -5.40 15.93
N GLY A 166 8.70 -5.16 17.18
CA GLY A 166 7.65 -5.92 17.83
C GLY A 166 8.03 -7.36 18.19
N ARG A 167 7.59 -8.35 17.40
CA ARG A 167 7.76 -9.79 17.70
C ARG A 167 9.09 -10.36 17.19
N ASN A 168 9.83 -9.59 16.40
CA ASN A 168 11.12 -9.99 15.85
C ASN A 168 12.20 -9.96 16.94
N ARG A 169 13.22 -10.82 16.81
CA ARG A 169 14.33 -10.88 17.74
C ARG A 169 15.32 -9.75 17.44
N GLU A 170 16.05 -9.30 18.46
CA GLU A 170 17.05 -8.22 18.30
C GLU A 170 18.21 -8.59 17.35
N ASP A 171 18.43 -9.89 17.08
CA ASP A 171 19.46 -10.41 16.18
C ASP A 171 18.98 -10.68 14.74
N SER A 172 17.74 -10.29 14.40
CA SER A 172 17.09 -10.58 13.12
C SER A 172 17.62 -9.76 11.92
N SER A 173 18.67 -8.94 12.06
CA SER A 173 19.14 -8.05 10.97
C SER A 173 19.50 -8.78 9.68
N HIS A 174 19.96 -10.02 9.81
CA HIS A 174 20.30 -10.91 8.69
C HIS A 174 19.06 -11.42 7.92
N GLU A 175 17.88 -11.31 8.49
CA GLU A 175 16.60 -11.72 7.89
C GLU A 175 16.02 -10.63 6.96
N LYS A 176 16.57 -9.42 6.99
CA LYS A 176 16.14 -8.30 6.14
C LYS A 176 16.53 -8.52 4.67
N ILE A 177 15.72 -7.93 3.81
CA ILE A 177 15.98 -7.76 2.38
C ILE A 177 15.86 -6.28 2.04
N THR A 178 16.78 -5.75 1.25
CA THR A 178 16.76 -4.34 0.84
C THR A 178 15.74 -4.10 -0.27
N LEU A 179 15.30 -2.84 -0.44
CA LEU A 179 14.44 -2.44 -1.57
C LEU A 179 15.05 -2.84 -2.92
N THR A 180 16.37 -2.68 -3.08
CA THR A 180 17.09 -3.04 -4.31
C THR A 180 17.11 -4.55 -4.55
N GLU A 181 17.31 -5.36 -3.51
CA GLU A 181 17.22 -6.82 -3.62
C GLU A 181 15.79 -7.25 -4.00
N VAL A 182 14.74 -6.69 -3.37
CA VAL A 182 13.35 -6.99 -3.76
C VAL A 182 13.08 -6.62 -5.22
N ARG A 183 13.57 -5.45 -5.67
CA ARG A 183 13.46 -5.03 -7.07
C ARG A 183 14.15 -6.04 -8.00
N GLN A 184 15.32 -6.53 -7.63
CA GLN A 184 16.04 -7.52 -8.42
C GLN A 184 15.29 -8.85 -8.47
N GLU A 185 14.76 -9.33 -7.35
CA GLU A 185 13.95 -10.56 -7.29
C GLU A 185 12.67 -10.47 -8.14
N ILE A 186 12.02 -9.30 -8.20
CA ILE A 186 10.88 -9.08 -9.10
C ILE A 186 11.29 -9.27 -10.57
N ILE A 187 12.41 -8.67 -10.98
CA ILE A 187 12.89 -8.74 -12.37
C ILE A 187 13.33 -10.17 -12.71
N ASP A 188 14.05 -10.83 -11.81
CA ASP A 188 14.59 -12.18 -12.04
C ASP A 188 13.49 -13.24 -12.09
N GLN A 189 12.43 -13.09 -11.29
CA GLN A 189 11.35 -14.06 -11.20
C GLN A 189 10.16 -13.76 -12.13
N TYR A 190 10.05 -12.55 -12.68
CA TYR A 190 8.98 -12.16 -13.59
C TYR A 190 9.53 -11.45 -14.84
N PRO A 191 10.07 -12.22 -15.83
CA PRO A 191 10.86 -11.69 -16.95
C PRO A 191 10.13 -10.74 -17.92
N LEU A 192 8.82 -10.54 -17.75
CA LEU A 192 8.08 -9.51 -18.48
C LEU A 192 8.57 -8.10 -18.09
N LEU A 193 9.00 -7.92 -16.84
CA LEU A 193 9.54 -6.68 -16.30
C LEU A 193 11.06 -6.62 -16.46
N ASN A 194 11.59 -5.42 -16.63
CA ASN A 194 13.02 -5.15 -16.71
C ASN A 194 13.42 -4.02 -15.73
N SER A 195 14.67 -3.57 -15.81
CA SER A 195 15.21 -2.52 -14.94
C SER A 195 14.45 -1.20 -14.99
N ASP A 196 13.77 -0.92 -16.09
CA ASP A 196 13.13 0.36 -16.33
C ASP A 196 11.66 0.35 -15.89
N ASP A 197 11.14 -0.80 -15.42
CA ASP A 197 9.73 -0.92 -15.01
C ASP A 197 9.47 -0.72 -13.51
N ILE A 198 10.50 -0.86 -12.68
CA ILE A 198 10.41 -0.62 -11.23
C ILE A 198 11.34 0.54 -10.89
N ILE A 199 10.78 1.73 -10.73
CA ILE A 199 11.51 2.98 -10.53
C ILE A 199 11.33 3.51 -9.10
N PRO A 200 12.35 4.14 -8.51
CA PRO A 200 12.21 4.77 -7.20
C PRO A 200 11.24 5.96 -7.27
N VAL A 201 10.43 6.13 -6.24
CA VAL A 201 9.47 7.25 -6.18
C VAL A 201 10.20 8.53 -5.75
N PRO A 202 10.08 9.66 -6.49
CA PRO A 202 10.86 10.87 -6.21
C PRO A 202 10.70 11.45 -4.80
N CYS A 203 9.52 11.28 -4.18
CA CYS A 203 9.24 11.82 -2.86
C CYS A 203 10.04 11.12 -1.75
N ASN A 204 10.25 9.80 -1.84
CA ASN A 204 11.03 9.02 -0.89
C ASN A 204 11.73 7.83 -1.58
N PRO A 205 12.78 8.10 -2.39
CA PRO A 205 13.39 7.09 -3.25
C PRO A 205 14.15 6.01 -2.47
N ASP A 206 14.50 6.29 -1.21
CA ASP A 206 15.21 5.36 -0.33
C ASP A 206 14.27 4.30 0.27
N ALA A 207 12.95 4.56 0.29
CA ALA A 207 11.97 3.69 0.93
C ALA A 207 10.88 3.16 -0.03
N LEU A 208 10.70 3.78 -1.19
CA LEU A 208 9.62 3.47 -2.12
C LEU A 208 10.11 3.29 -3.56
N ALA A 209 9.70 2.18 -4.17
CA ALA A 209 9.79 1.98 -5.61
C ALA A 209 8.48 1.42 -6.15
N MET A 210 8.16 1.78 -7.39
CA MET A 210 6.87 1.46 -8.00
C MET A 210 7.02 1.07 -9.47
N GLY A 211 6.12 0.21 -9.92
CA GLY A 211 5.92 -0.14 -11.31
C GLY A 211 4.45 -0.28 -11.65
N TYR A 212 4.11 -0.04 -12.92
CA TYR A 212 2.76 -0.11 -13.45
C TYR A 212 2.71 -1.04 -14.64
N MET A 213 1.62 -1.80 -14.72
CA MET A 213 1.28 -2.68 -15.83
C MET A 213 -0.19 -2.47 -16.19
N LEU A 214 -0.55 -2.69 -17.46
CA LEU A 214 -1.93 -2.82 -17.90
C LEU A 214 -2.28 -4.29 -18.10
N LYS A 215 -3.48 -4.67 -17.67
CA LYS A 215 -4.14 -5.95 -17.97
C LYS A 215 -5.16 -5.68 -19.06
N LEU A 216 -4.96 -6.20 -20.28
CA LEU A 216 -5.88 -6.01 -21.41
C LEU A 216 -6.06 -7.33 -22.15
N ASN A 217 -7.30 -7.81 -22.25
CA ASN A 217 -7.64 -9.01 -23.04
C ASN A 217 -6.70 -10.20 -22.76
N ASP A 218 -6.43 -10.48 -21.48
CA ASP A 218 -5.49 -11.50 -20.98
C ASP A 218 -3.99 -11.26 -21.27
N GLU A 219 -3.64 -10.12 -21.87
CA GLU A 219 -2.26 -9.65 -22.01
C GLU A 219 -1.87 -8.69 -20.88
N VAL A 220 -0.57 -8.68 -20.55
CA VAL A 220 0.01 -7.78 -19.55
C VAL A 220 1.08 -6.93 -20.20
N ILE A 221 0.94 -5.61 -20.10
CA ILE A 221 1.82 -4.64 -20.75
C ILE A 221 2.50 -3.78 -19.67
N PRO A 222 3.82 -3.88 -19.46
CA PRO A 222 4.55 -2.95 -18.61
C PRO A 222 4.45 -1.52 -19.13
N LEU A 223 4.08 -0.58 -18.26
CA LEU A 223 3.93 0.83 -18.63
C LEU A 223 5.11 1.68 -18.21
N THR A 224 5.72 1.37 -17.06
CA THR A 224 6.66 2.29 -16.41
C THR A 224 7.89 2.60 -17.27
N ARG A 225 8.40 1.64 -18.05
CA ARG A 225 9.54 1.88 -18.97
C ARG A 225 9.28 2.95 -20.04
N TYR A 226 8.03 3.27 -20.33
CA TYR A 226 7.64 4.29 -21.30
C TYR A 226 7.48 5.68 -20.65
N ILE A 227 7.65 5.78 -19.33
CA ILE A 227 7.62 7.04 -18.58
C ILE A 227 9.05 7.58 -18.50
N ILE A 228 9.28 8.78 -19.05
CA ILE A 228 10.61 9.40 -19.05
C ILE A 228 10.95 9.90 -17.63
N PRO A 229 12.04 9.44 -16.99
CA PRO A 229 12.38 9.81 -15.61
C PRO A 229 12.64 11.31 -15.38
N ALA A 230 13.07 12.05 -16.41
CA ALA A 230 13.29 13.49 -16.33
C ALA A 230 11.99 14.28 -16.09
N ASP A 231 10.86 13.77 -16.59
CA ASP A 231 9.54 14.39 -16.43
C ASP A 231 8.97 14.19 -15.01
N LEU A 232 9.45 13.15 -14.31
CA LEU A 232 9.22 12.96 -12.87
C LEU A 232 10.06 13.88 -11.98
N LEU A 233 11.15 14.46 -12.49
CA LEU A 233 12.20 15.16 -11.72
C LEU A 233 12.20 16.69 -11.88
N ASN A 234 11.49 17.25 -12.86
CA ASN A 234 11.43 18.70 -13.11
C ASN A 234 10.54 19.44 -12.10
N ASN A 235 11.14 19.83 -10.98
CA ASN A 235 10.55 20.51 -9.82
C ASN A 235 10.17 22.00 -10.03
N GLU A 236 10.12 22.53 -11.25
CA GLU A 236 9.82 23.96 -11.47
C GLU A 236 8.35 24.28 -11.82
N SER A 237 7.53 23.28 -12.11
CA SER A 237 6.08 23.43 -12.14
C SER A 237 5.45 22.53 -11.09
N LYS A 238 4.97 23.17 -10.01
CA LYS A 238 3.93 22.73 -9.07
C LYS A 238 3.68 21.22 -9.04
N ASN A 239 4.04 20.58 -7.92
CA ASN A 239 3.54 19.27 -7.45
C ASN A 239 3.18 18.31 -8.60
N THR A 240 4.19 17.60 -9.12
CA THR A 240 4.17 16.34 -9.91
C THR A 240 2.83 15.86 -10.49
N ILE A 241 2.05 16.74 -11.11
CA ILE A 241 0.68 16.51 -11.59
C ILE A 241 0.47 17.40 -12.81
N VAL A 242 1.22 17.15 -13.89
CA VAL A 242 0.83 17.65 -15.23
C VAL A 242 1.25 16.62 -16.28
N TYR A 243 0.65 15.43 -16.23
CA TYR A 243 0.74 14.44 -17.33
C TYR A 243 -0.37 14.61 -18.37
N GLU A 244 -1.35 15.49 -18.13
CA GLU A 244 -2.45 15.76 -19.09
C GLU A 244 -2.03 16.66 -20.27
N GLN A 245 -0.90 17.36 -20.18
CA GLN A 245 -0.42 18.31 -21.20
C GLN A 245 0.70 17.77 -22.09
N ASP A 246 1.18 16.56 -21.84
CA ASP A 246 2.18 15.94 -22.72
C ASP A 246 1.50 15.25 -23.90
N GLU A 247 1.39 16.00 -25.00
CA GLU A 247 0.95 15.49 -26.30
C GLU A 247 1.75 14.25 -26.74
N GLN A 248 3.02 14.09 -26.34
CA GLN A 248 3.81 12.92 -26.75
C GLN A 248 3.39 11.64 -26.03
N LEU A 249 3.03 11.70 -24.74
CA LEU A 249 2.65 10.52 -23.97
C LEU A 249 1.23 10.07 -24.32
N LYS A 250 0.34 11.03 -24.62
CA LYS A 250 -0.94 10.75 -25.30
C LYS A 250 -0.71 10.14 -26.67
N VAL A 251 0.18 10.69 -27.49
CA VAL A 251 0.50 10.12 -28.81
C VAL A 251 1.16 8.75 -28.72
N GLN A 252 1.91 8.42 -27.67
CA GLN A 252 2.53 7.09 -27.48
C GLN A 252 1.57 6.05 -26.92
N LEU A 253 0.72 6.42 -25.94
CA LEU A 253 -0.41 5.58 -25.54
C LEU A 253 -1.34 5.39 -26.74
N LEU A 254 -1.66 6.47 -27.46
CA LEU A 254 -2.41 6.41 -28.70
C LEU A 254 -1.68 5.59 -29.75
N ASP A 255 -0.35 5.65 -29.98
CA ASP A 255 0.37 4.82 -30.97
C ASP A 255 0.35 3.33 -30.59
N ILE A 256 0.42 3.01 -29.29
CA ILE A 256 0.23 1.66 -28.76
C ILE A 256 -1.22 1.18 -29.00
N PHE A 257 -2.20 2.10 -29.01
CA PHE A 257 -3.62 1.82 -29.17
C PHE A 257 -4.22 2.18 -30.56
N SER A 258 -3.48 2.79 -31.49
CA SER A 258 -3.98 3.45 -32.71
C SER A 258 -3.91 2.54 -33.93
N THR A 259 -4.21 1.26 -33.72
CA THR A 259 -4.82 0.46 -34.79
C THR A 259 -6.32 0.78 -34.96
N GLY A 260 -6.78 1.97 -34.53
CA GLY A 260 -7.94 2.66 -35.10
C GLY A 260 -8.75 3.46 -34.07
N ILE A 261 -8.70 4.81 -34.14
CA ILE A 261 -9.78 5.81 -33.95
C ILE A 261 -9.15 7.22 -33.67
N SER A 262 -9.85 8.27 -34.11
CA SER A 262 -9.40 9.68 -34.23
C SER A 262 -9.45 10.52 -32.95
N VAL A 263 -8.60 11.56 -32.93
CA VAL A 263 -7.98 12.25 -31.77
C VAL A 263 -8.82 13.36 -31.08
N ASP A 264 -10.08 13.60 -31.45
CA ASP A 264 -10.65 14.95 -31.23
C ASP A 264 -11.58 15.20 -30.00
N LYS A 265 -11.78 14.31 -29.02
CA LYS A 265 -12.77 14.58 -27.94
C LYS A 265 -12.49 14.03 -26.52
N VAL A 266 -11.35 14.38 -25.89
CA VAL A 266 -11.14 14.12 -24.45
C VAL A 266 -11.14 15.42 -23.62
N GLN A 267 -12.03 15.51 -22.63
CA GLN A 267 -12.19 16.64 -21.71
C GLN A 267 -11.26 16.48 -20.47
N PRO A 268 -10.71 17.56 -19.88
CA PRO A 268 -9.68 17.47 -18.84
C PRO A 268 -10.28 17.50 -17.43
N LYS A 269 -9.91 16.53 -16.60
CA LYS A 269 -10.11 16.56 -15.14
C LYS A 269 -9.29 15.43 -14.51
N VAL A 270 -7.99 15.65 -14.32
CA VAL A 270 -7.17 14.79 -13.45
C VAL A 270 -6.20 15.64 -12.66
N ASN A 271 -6.42 15.73 -11.34
CA ASN A 271 -5.42 16.21 -10.39
C ASN A 271 -5.30 15.25 -9.21
N GLN A 272 -4.03 15.08 -8.79
CA GLN A 272 -3.50 14.34 -7.64
C GLN A 272 -3.47 12.83 -7.80
N LEU A 273 -2.34 12.24 -7.39
CA LEU A 273 -2.17 10.93 -6.72
C LEU A 273 -0.86 10.23 -7.16
N LEU A 274 0.26 10.64 -6.57
CA LEU A 274 1.56 9.97 -6.72
C LEU A 274 1.93 9.06 -5.55
N CYS A 275 0.92 8.48 -4.91
CA CYS A 275 1.16 7.32 -4.06
C CYS A 275 -0.04 6.36 -4.04
N CYS A 276 -1.24 6.85 -4.40
CA CYS A 276 -2.45 6.04 -4.37
C CYS A 276 -3.41 6.45 -5.49
N LEU A 277 -3.41 5.70 -6.60
CA LEU A 277 -4.43 5.70 -7.67
C LEU A 277 -4.31 6.84 -8.70
N PRO A 278 -3.80 6.59 -9.91
CA PRO A 278 -4.14 7.46 -11.02
C PRO A 278 -5.61 7.21 -11.42
N GLU A 279 -6.43 8.25 -11.48
CA GLU A 279 -7.69 8.20 -12.23
C GLU A 279 -7.35 8.11 -13.73
N VAL A 280 -7.18 6.89 -14.24
CA VAL A 280 -7.15 6.63 -15.68
C VAL A 280 -8.56 6.28 -16.09
N CYS A 281 -9.31 7.27 -16.57
CA CYS A 281 -10.57 7.05 -17.26
C CYS A 281 -10.39 7.50 -18.70
N ALA A 282 -10.22 6.55 -19.62
CA ALA A 282 -10.20 6.80 -21.06
C ALA A 282 -11.39 6.06 -21.69
N PRO A 283 -12.60 6.67 -21.69
CA PRO A 283 -13.85 6.01 -22.12
C PRO A 283 -13.85 5.54 -23.58
N GLU A 284 -12.93 6.05 -24.38
CA GLU A 284 -12.79 5.76 -25.82
C GLU A 284 -11.89 4.54 -26.10
N LEU A 285 -11.09 4.11 -25.11
CA LEU A 285 -10.17 2.97 -25.19
C LEU A 285 -10.67 1.73 -24.41
N ASP A 286 -11.88 1.78 -23.85
CA ASP A 286 -12.43 0.75 -22.94
C ASP A 286 -11.47 0.45 -21.74
N LEU A 287 -10.67 1.45 -21.36
CA LEU A 287 -9.70 1.37 -20.26
C LEU A 287 -10.33 1.89 -18.97
N ASP A 288 -10.73 0.95 -18.10
CA ASP A 288 -11.13 1.22 -16.72
C ASP A 288 -9.93 1.08 -15.76
N TYR A 289 -10.02 1.68 -14.58
CA TYR A 289 -9.06 1.52 -13.47
C TYR A 289 -8.79 0.05 -13.15
N ASP A 290 -9.75 -0.83 -13.45
CA ASP A 290 -9.66 -2.28 -13.35
C ASP A 290 -8.51 -2.92 -14.13
N ASN A 291 -8.07 -2.26 -15.19
CA ASN A 291 -6.99 -2.71 -16.05
C ASN A 291 -5.62 -2.27 -15.52
N LEU A 292 -5.54 -1.28 -14.63
CA LEU A 292 -4.28 -0.85 -14.04
C LEU A 292 -3.84 -1.82 -12.95
N PHE A 293 -2.59 -2.26 -13.02
CA PHE A 293 -1.96 -3.10 -12.01
C PHE A 293 -0.66 -2.45 -11.51
N ARG A 294 -0.54 -2.26 -10.20
CA ARG A 294 0.65 -1.68 -9.57
C ARG A 294 1.49 -2.71 -8.83
N ILE A 295 2.80 -2.59 -8.97
CA ILE A 295 3.77 -3.25 -8.09
C ILE A 295 4.39 -2.16 -7.23
N ILE A 296 4.33 -2.31 -5.92
CA ILE A 296 4.94 -1.37 -4.97
C ILE A 296 5.95 -2.13 -4.13
N ILE A 297 7.14 -1.56 -3.95
CA ILE A 297 8.07 -1.96 -2.90
C ILE A 297 8.03 -0.86 -1.85
N MET A 298 7.67 -1.22 -0.63
CA MET A 298 7.54 -0.28 0.48
C MET A 298 8.40 -0.76 1.65
N ASN A 299 9.56 -0.14 1.82
CA ASN A 299 10.50 -0.43 2.89
C ASN A 299 10.21 0.46 4.10
N PHE A 300 9.90 -0.13 5.25
CA PHE A 300 9.83 0.58 6.51
C PHE A 300 11.16 0.44 7.25
N MET A 301 11.77 1.57 7.60
CA MET A 301 13.03 1.61 8.34
C MET A 301 12.86 1.13 9.78
N ASP A 302 13.88 0.46 10.30
CA ASP A 302 14.03 0.11 11.71
C ASP A 302 15.39 0.55 12.27
N ALA A 303 15.77 0.05 13.44
CA ALA A 303 16.99 0.48 14.14
C ALA A 303 18.28 0.16 13.37
N HIS A 304 18.25 -0.76 12.40
CA HIS A 304 19.43 -1.18 11.64
C HIS A 304 19.67 -0.35 10.37
N ASP A 305 18.62 0.22 9.78
CA ASP A 305 18.67 1.00 8.54
C ASP A 305 18.02 2.39 8.64
N PHE A 306 17.88 2.90 9.88
CA PHE A 306 17.32 4.22 10.15
C PHE A 306 18.13 5.36 9.49
N ASP A 307 17.50 6.07 8.56
CA ASP A 307 18.04 7.30 7.96
C ASP A 307 17.11 8.50 8.21
N VAL A 308 17.62 9.51 8.94
CA VAL A 308 16.89 10.75 9.25
C VAL A 308 16.43 11.49 7.99
N ARG A 309 17.20 11.42 6.88
CA ARG A 309 16.85 12.08 5.62
C ARG A 309 15.64 11.42 4.97
N ALA A 310 15.56 10.09 5.01
CA ALA A 310 14.45 9.31 4.48
C ALA A 310 13.20 9.45 5.36
N VAL A 311 13.35 9.42 6.69
CA VAL A 311 12.23 9.59 7.64
C VAL A 311 11.55 10.95 7.49
N LYS A 312 12.30 12.02 7.25
CA LYS A 312 11.75 13.36 6.98
C LYS A 312 10.88 13.40 5.72
N LYS A 313 10.99 12.41 4.84
CA LYS A 313 10.24 12.24 3.61
C LYS A 313 9.21 11.09 3.70
N SER A 314 9.03 10.48 4.88
CA SER A 314 8.04 9.42 5.06
C SER A 314 6.65 9.94 4.72
N CYS A 315 5.91 9.17 3.94
CA CYS A 315 4.54 9.49 3.55
C CYS A 315 3.50 8.70 4.35
N VAL A 316 3.92 7.76 5.19
CA VAL A 316 3.04 6.92 6.01
C VAL A 316 3.09 7.40 7.45
N HIS A 317 1.99 7.96 7.93
CA HIS A 317 1.87 8.50 9.28
C HIS A 317 0.81 7.74 10.08
N ILE A 318 1.07 7.59 11.38
CA ILE A 318 0.11 7.09 12.36
C ILE A 318 -0.34 8.26 13.21
N VAL A 319 -1.66 8.38 13.39
CA VAL A 319 -2.20 9.18 14.49
C VAL A 319 -2.03 8.39 15.79
N ASN A 320 -1.23 8.92 16.70
CA ASN A 320 -0.95 8.27 17.98
C ASN A 320 -2.08 8.52 19.01
N LYS A 321 -1.94 7.97 20.23
CA LYS A 321 -2.93 8.11 21.31
C LYS A 321 -3.09 9.56 21.80
N ASP A 322 -2.08 10.40 21.57
CA ASP A 322 -2.06 11.82 21.96
C ASP A 322 -2.47 12.74 20.79
N LEU A 323 -3.08 12.18 19.74
CA LEU A 323 -3.55 12.92 18.56
C LEU A 323 -2.42 13.67 17.82
N LYS A 324 -1.24 13.06 17.76
CA LYS A 324 -0.11 13.51 16.93
C LYS A 324 0.04 12.60 15.72
N LEU A 325 0.28 13.19 14.55
CA LEU A 325 0.73 12.45 13.37
C LEU A 325 2.24 12.18 13.51
N ILE A 326 2.61 10.91 13.49
CA ILE A 326 3.99 10.44 13.66
C ILE A 326 4.32 9.51 12.49
N PRO A 327 5.47 9.69 11.80
CA PRO A 327 5.92 8.74 10.77
C PRO A 327 5.95 7.31 11.30
N PHE A 328 5.46 6.36 10.52
CA PHE A 328 5.25 4.96 10.92
C PHE A 328 6.52 4.33 11.53
N GLU A 329 7.66 4.59 10.91
CA GLU A 329 8.97 4.07 11.32
C GLU A 329 9.36 4.60 12.70
N THR A 330 9.25 5.92 12.90
CA THR A 330 9.54 6.53 14.21
C THR A 330 8.54 6.14 15.28
N MET A 331 7.28 5.88 14.92
CA MET A 331 6.28 5.38 15.84
C MET A 331 6.72 4.03 16.42
N ASN A 332 7.19 3.11 15.59
CA ASN A 332 7.66 1.78 16.01
C ASN A 332 9.00 1.81 16.76
N LEU A 333 9.88 2.75 16.42
CA LEU A 333 11.19 2.88 17.06
C LEU A 333 11.14 3.60 18.40
N PHE A 334 10.32 4.62 18.55
CA PHE A 334 10.45 5.57 19.67
C PHE A 334 9.18 5.75 20.49
N TYR A 335 7.99 5.62 19.88
CA TYR A 335 6.74 6.09 20.51
C TYR A 335 5.73 4.98 20.82
N ARG A 336 6.04 3.72 20.50
CA ARG A 336 5.15 2.59 20.75
C ARG A 336 5.38 2.01 22.15
N ASP A 337 4.29 1.92 22.91
CA ASP A 337 4.22 1.27 24.22
C ASP A 337 5.35 1.72 25.18
N GLU A 338 6.09 0.78 25.76
CA GLU A 338 7.19 1.06 26.72
C GLU A 338 8.31 1.94 26.16
N LYS A 339 8.49 1.99 24.83
CA LYS A 339 9.56 2.77 24.19
C LYS A 339 9.39 4.27 24.40
N ALA A 340 8.14 4.75 24.48
CA ALA A 340 7.86 6.15 24.75
C ALA A 340 8.34 6.56 26.15
N ALA A 341 8.13 5.71 27.16
CA ALA A 341 8.61 5.96 28.51
C ALA A 341 10.14 5.94 28.58
N TYR A 342 10.76 4.95 27.92
CA TYR A 342 12.21 4.86 27.84
C TYR A 342 12.85 6.06 27.13
N LEU A 343 12.23 6.57 26.06
CA LEU A 343 12.69 7.79 25.39
C LEU A 343 12.67 9.01 26.34
N GLU A 344 11.62 9.14 27.16
CA GLU A 344 11.54 10.23 28.14
C GLU A 344 12.58 10.11 29.26
N GLU A 345 12.98 8.88 29.64
CA GLU A 345 14.11 8.66 30.53
C GLU A 345 15.42 9.12 29.89
N LEU A 346 15.69 8.72 28.63
CA LEU A 346 16.88 9.13 27.89
C LEU A 346 16.99 10.65 27.72
N ARG A 347 15.86 11.34 27.50
CA ARG A 347 15.81 12.82 27.39
C ARG A 347 16.17 13.51 28.71
N LYS A 348 15.84 12.91 29.85
CA LYS A 348 16.13 13.46 31.19
C LYS A 348 17.57 13.20 31.64
N GLU A 349 18.21 12.17 31.12
CA GLU A 349 19.58 11.80 31.49
C GLU A 349 20.67 12.74 30.91
N ASP A 350 20.31 13.79 30.14
CA ASP A 350 21.25 14.73 29.48
C ASP A 350 22.32 14.05 28.59
N LYS A 351 22.19 12.74 28.33
CA LYS A 351 23.09 11.98 27.45
C LYS A 351 22.85 12.24 25.96
N VAL A 352 21.81 13.00 25.62
CA VAL A 352 21.50 13.36 24.24
C VAL A 352 21.17 14.86 24.19
N LEU A 353 22.21 15.68 24.11
CA LEU A 353 22.13 17.06 23.65
C LEU A 353 21.80 17.04 22.16
N PHE A 354 20.56 17.38 21.79
CA PHE A 354 20.21 17.72 20.41
C PHE A 354 20.29 19.24 20.20
#